data_AF-A0A4R0FRJ8-F1
#
_entry.id   AF-A0A4R0FRJ8-F1
#
_cell.length_a   1.000
_cell.length_b   1.000
_cell.length_c   1.000
_cell.angle_alpha   90.00
_cell.angle_beta   90.00
_cell.angle_gamma   90.00
#
_symmetry.space_group_name_H-M   'P 1'
#
loop_
_entity.id
_entity.type
_entity.pdbx_description
1 polymer ?
#
loop_
_entity_poly.entity_id
_entity_poly.type
_entity_poly.pdbx_seq_one_letter_code
_entity_poly.pdbx_strand_id
1 'polypeptide(L)'
;MEIPQDINGNFLCFVNITTTEDGVLTVSVFRRRFDVETAMIIAGSPMDIPEGRWIDLRLQMPADSLYNSKARRVEPELDPEGNE
;
A
#
# COMPACT_ATOMS: atom_id res chain seq x y z
N MET A 1 11.11 -0.17 -3.63
CA MET A 1 10.61 -0.03 -5.03
C MET A 1 10.36 -1.42 -5.56
N GLU A 2 9.17 -1.65 -6.10
CA GLU A 2 8.74 -2.93 -6.66
C GLU A 2 8.65 -2.85 -8.18
N ILE A 3 8.89 -3.97 -8.87
CA ILE A 3 8.87 -4.06 -10.33
C ILE A 3 7.95 -5.22 -10.74
N PRO A 4 6.65 -4.98 -10.92
CA PRO A 4 5.73 -6.00 -11.41
C PRO A 4 6.12 -6.51 -12.79
N GLN A 5 6.04 -7.83 -12.95
CA GLN A 5 6.30 -8.52 -14.23
C GLN A 5 5.02 -9.16 -14.78
N ASP A 6 5.00 -9.35 -16.09
CA ASP A 6 4.00 -10.18 -16.78
C ASP A 6 4.39 -11.67 -16.74
N ILE A 7 3.55 -12.54 -17.31
CA ILE A 7 3.80 -13.98 -17.39
C ILE A 7 5.06 -14.35 -18.18
N ASN A 8 5.57 -13.43 -18.99
CA ASN A 8 6.76 -13.61 -19.82
C ASN A 8 8.03 -13.03 -19.17
N GLY A 9 7.92 -12.47 -17.95
CA GLY A 9 9.03 -11.83 -17.24
C GLY A 9 9.33 -10.39 -17.67
N ASN A 10 8.50 -9.78 -18.51
CA ASN A 10 8.69 -8.38 -18.93
C ASN A 10 8.28 -7.43 -17.81
N PHE A 11 9.05 -6.37 -17.62
CA PHE A 11 8.72 -5.32 -16.67
C PHE A 11 7.51 -4.52 -17.16
N LEU A 12 6.45 -4.52 -16.35
CA LEU A 12 5.20 -3.80 -16.64
C LEU A 12 5.31 -2.33 -16.24
N CYS A 13 5.71 -2.06 -15.00
CA CYS A 13 5.85 -0.73 -14.45
C CYS A 13 6.82 -0.74 -13.25
N PHE A 14 7.10 0.45 -12.72
CA PHE A 14 7.78 0.63 -11.45
C PHE A 14 6.79 1.15 -10.41
N VAL A 15 6.81 0.58 -9.22
CA VAL A 15 5.94 0.99 -8.12
C VAL A 15 6.79 1.45 -6.95
N ASN A 16 6.52 2.66 -6.47
CA ASN A 16 7.12 3.20 -5.25
C ASN A 16 6.06 3.40 -4.18
N ILE A 17 6.39 3.03 -2.96
CA ILE A 17 5.52 3.18 -1.79
C ILE A 17 6.33 3.92 -0.74
N THR A 18 5.82 5.05 -0.29
CA THR A 18 6.45 5.87 0.74
C THR A 18 5.42 6.26 1.79
N THR A 19 5.80 6.15 3.06
CA THR A 19 4.98 6.58 4.19
C THR A 19 5.68 7.75 4.86
N THR A 20 4.98 8.85 5.08
CA THR A 20 5.51 9.99 5.85
C THR A 20 5.34 9.76 7.36
N GLU A 21 6.05 10.53 8.18
CA GLU A 21 5.89 10.48 9.65
C GLU A 21 4.46 10.82 10.08
N ASP A 22 3.76 11.68 9.34
CA ASP A 22 2.35 12.00 9.55
C ASP A 22 1.38 10.85 9.18
N GLY A 23 1.90 9.69 8.77
CA GLY A 23 1.11 8.52 8.40
C GLY A 23 0.49 8.60 7.00
N VAL A 24 0.92 9.55 6.15
CA VAL A 24 0.43 9.64 4.77
C VAL A 24 1.14 8.60 3.91
N LEU A 25 0.38 7.64 3.39
CA LEU A 25 0.85 6.66 2.43
C LEU A 25 0.70 7.20 1.01
N THR A 26 1.82 7.31 0.29
CA THR A 26 1.84 7.67 -1.14
C THR A 26 2.29 6.47 -1.95
N VAL A 27 1.46 6.06 -2.91
CA VAL A 27 1.77 5.00 -3.88
C VAL A 27 1.88 5.63 -5.26
N SER A 28 3.05 5.49 -5.88
CA SER A 28 3.35 6.09 -7.19
C SER A 28 3.73 5.00 -8.19
N VAL A 29 3.11 5.04 -9.37
CA VAL A 29 3.36 4.10 -10.47
C VAL A 29 4.02 4.84 -11.63
N PHE A 30 5.07 4.25 -12.19
CA PHE A 30 5.86 4.86 -13.24
C PHE A 30 6.04 3.92 -14.44
N ARG A 31 6.08 4.52 -15.63
CA ARG A 31 6.44 3.83 -16.86
C ARG A 31 7.94 3.55 -16.87
N ARG A 32 8.33 2.51 -17.61
CA ARG A 32 9.74 2.22 -17.88
C ARG A 32 10.37 3.28 -18.79
N ARG A 33 11.59 3.70 -18.46
CA ARG A 33 12.43 4.56 -19.28
C ARG A 33 13.81 3.94 -19.40
N PHE A 34 14.36 3.90 -20.61
CA PHE A 34 15.76 3.53 -20.81
C PHE A 34 16.65 4.73 -20.49
N ASP A 35 17.58 4.54 -19.57
CA ASP A 35 18.62 5.50 -19.25
C ASP A 35 19.88 5.18 -20.05
N VAL A 36 20.28 6.10 -20.92
CA VAL A 36 21.39 5.92 -21.86
C VAL A 36 22.74 6.00 -21.14
N GLU A 37 22.84 6.77 -20.05
CA GLU A 37 24.10 6.95 -19.33
C GLU A 37 24.51 5.69 -18.57
N THR A 38 23.53 5.03 -17.93
CA THR A 38 23.75 3.81 -17.15
C THR A 38 23.49 2.53 -17.94
N ALA A 39 22.91 2.63 -19.14
CA ALA A 39 22.41 1.52 -19.95
C ALA A 39 21.41 0.61 -19.20
N MET A 40 20.61 1.19 -18.29
CA MET A 40 19.63 0.49 -17.47
C MET A 40 18.19 0.93 -17.75
N ILE A 41 17.22 0.07 -17.42
CA ILE A 41 15.79 0.46 -17.39
C ILE A 41 15.46 1.00 -16.00
N ILE A 42 15.01 2.25 -15.96
CA ILE A 42 14.67 2.99 -14.74
C ILE A 42 13.20 3.46 -14.74
N ALA A 43 12.74 3.94 -13.59
CA ALA A 43 11.45 4.63 -13.46
C ALA A 43 11.47 5.97 -14.21
N GLY A 44 10.48 6.20 -15.05
CA GLY A 44 10.34 7.44 -15.82
C GLY A 44 9.12 8.26 -15.42
N SER A 45 8.28 8.52 -16.42
CA SER A 45 6.94 9.11 -16.32
C SER A 45 6.04 8.56 -15.22
N PRO A 46 5.34 9.33 -14.35
CA PRO A 46 4.11 8.82 -13.75
C PRO A 46 3.18 8.25 -14.83
N MET A 47 2.49 7.18 -14.49
CA MET A 47 1.49 6.52 -15.34
C MET A 47 0.36 5.94 -14.50
N ASP A 48 -0.75 5.62 -15.17
CA ASP A 48 -1.85 4.88 -14.55
C ASP A 48 -1.48 3.41 -14.29
N ILE A 49 -2.26 2.76 -13.42
CA ILE A 49 -2.11 1.34 -13.13
C ILE A 49 -2.46 0.54 -14.40
N PRO A 50 -1.60 -0.39 -14.86
CA PRO A 50 -1.89 -1.21 -16.03
C PRO A 50 -3.18 -2.02 -15.88
N GLU A 51 -3.89 -2.23 -16.99
CA GLU A 51 -5.10 -3.05 -17.02
C GLU A 51 -4.85 -4.46 -16.47
N GLY A 52 -5.82 -5.01 -15.73
CA GLY A 52 -5.70 -6.32 -15.10
C GLY A 52 -4.76 -6.36 -13.89
N ARG A 53 -4.25 -5.20 -13.43
CA ARG A 53 -3.46 -5.07 -12.20
C ARG A 53 -4.26 -4.34 -11.12
N TRP A 54 -4.00 -4.70 -9.88
CA TRP A 54 -4.68 -4.20 -8.69
C TRP A 54 -3.66 -3.85 -7.63
N ILE A 55 -4.01 -2.89 -6.77
CA ILE A 55 -3.24 -2.52 -5.59
C ILE A 55 -4.05 -2.99 -4.38
N ASP A 56 -3.47 -3.89 -3.61
CA ASP A 56 -4.00 -4.30 -2.30
C ASP A 56 -3.20 -3.56 -1.23
N LEU A 57 -3.89 -2.82 -0.35
CA LEU A 57 -3.28 -2.09 0.76
C LEU A 57 -3.86 -2.59 2.08
N ARG A 58 -2.97 -2.96 2.99
CA ARG A 58 -3.33 -3.31 4.37
C ARG A 58 -2.91 -2.17 5.28
N LEU A 59 -3.89 -1.49 5.86
CA LEU A 59 -3.68 -0.37 6.76
C LEU A 59 -4.12 -0.75 8.18
N GLN A 60 -3.35 -0.33 9.17
CA GLN A 60 -3.76 -0.36 10.58
C GLN A 60 -4.46 0.94 10.91
N MET A 61 -5.70 0.85 11.41
CA MET A 61 -6.44 2.03 11.82
C MET A 61 -5.85 2.62 13.10
N PRO A 62 -5.68 3.95 13.21
CA PRO A 62 -5.29 4.60 14.44
C PRO A 62 -6.22 4.26 15.60
N ALA A 63 -5.69 4.20 16.83
CA ALA A 63 -6.46 3.81 18.02
C ALA A 63 -7.63 4.76 18.32
N ASP A 64 -7.49 6.03 17.95
CA ASP A 64 -8.46 7.11 18.06
C ASP A 64 -9.37 7.24 16.84
N SER A 65 -9.24 6.36 15.83
CA SER A 65 -10.14 6.34 14.68
C SER A 65 -11.60 6.15 15.11
N LEU A 66 -12.52 6.72 14.33
CA LEU A 66 -13.96 6.57 14.57
C LEU A 66 -14.40 5.10 14.60
N TYR A 67 -13.75 4.24 13.81
CA TYR A 67 -14.00 2.80 13.80
C TYR A 67 -13.60 2.15 15.13
N ASN A 68 -12.35 2.31 15.56
CA ASN A 68 -11.85 1.72 16.80
C ASN A 68 -12.57 2.28 18.04
N SER A 69 -12.96 3.56 17.99
CA SER A 69 -13.75 4.20 19.04
C SER A 69 -15.15 3.60 19.19
N LYS A 70 -15.81 3.25 18.07
CA LYS A 70 -17.12 2.58 18.10
C LYS A 70 -17.00 1.12 18.53
N ALA A 71 -16.02 0.39 18.03
CA ALA A 71 -15.79 -1.01 18.38
C ALA A 71 -15.65 -1.18 19.91
N ARG A 72 -14.84 -0.34 20.55
CA ARG A 72 -14.64 -0.34 22.02
C ARG A 72 -15.90 -0.04 22.83
N ARG A 73 -16.85 0.72 22.28
CA ARG A 73 -18.13 1.02 22.95
C ARG A 73 -19.15 -0.10 22.83
N VAL A 74 -18.95 -1.01 21.88
CA VAL A 74 -19.86 -2.13 21.59
C VAL A 74 -19.34 -3.43 22.24
N GLU A 75 -18.07 -3.50 22.62
CA GLU A 75 -17.55 -4.58 23.46
C GLU A 75 -18.33 -4.61 24.78
N PRO A 76 -19.06 -5.70 25.08
CA PRO A 76 -19.62 -5.87 26.41
C PRO A 76 -18.44 -5.98 27.38
N GLU A 77 -18.52 -5.24 28.48
CA GLU A 77 -17.64 -5.40 29.63
C GLU A 77 -17.80 -6.85 30.10
N LEU A 78 -16.87 -7.72 29.71
CA LEU A 78 -16.82 -9.09 30.22
C LEU A 78 -16.47 -8.97 31.69
N ASP A 79 -17.47 -9.01 32.56
CA ASP A 79 -17.30 -9.12 34.00
C ASP A 79 -16.37 -10.33 34.28
N PRO A 80 -15.16 -10.12 34.81
CA PRO A 80 -14.24 -11.21 35.08
C PRO A 80 -14.62 -12.02 36.34
N GLU A 81 -15.69 -11.65 37.05
CA GLU A 81 -16.13 -12.30 38.29
C GLU A 81 -17.55 -12.88 38.16
N GLY A 82 -17.66 -13.95 37.38
CA GLY A 82 -18.79 -14.87 37.49
C GLY A 82 -18.68 -15.68 38.79
N ASN A 83 -19.26 -15.16 39.88
CA ASN A 83 -19.43 -15.89 41.13
C ASN A 83 -20.82 -16.56 41.14
N GLU A 84 -20.87 -17.89 40.93
CA GLU A 84 -21.99 -18.75 41.33
C GLU A 84 -22.01 -18.97 42.86
#